data_AF-A0A392NDD9-F1
#
_entry.id   AF-A0A392NDD9-F1
#
_cell.length_a   1.000
_cell.length_b   1.000
_cell.length_c   1.000
_cell.angle_alpha   90.00
_cell.angle_beta   90.00
_cell.angle_gamma   90.00
#
_symmetry.space_group_name_H-M   'P 1'
#
loop_
_entity.id
_entity.type
_entity.pdbx_description
1 polymer ?
#
loop_
_entity_poly.entity_id
_entity_poly.type
_entity_poly.pdbx_seq_one_letter_code
_entity_poly.pdbx_strand_id
1 'polypeptide(L)'
;MQIELTFYSLQFYGDLSVSGLAHLVFIICRPKMTVLGSREQLCIHDKVKLLRGITQSTACRSACRRKDMSKPRCGHFNKVLSYLKRNPTIGEEPVDIEDLVNIGKTSGSYVFSTVLCPYYLSKELHQAVDIIFAPYNYLIDRRNIKSLKFSWRDSIIIFDEAHNL
;
A
#
# COMPACT_ATOMS: atom_id res chain seq x y z
N MET A 1 24.38 -0.76 5.58
CA MET A 1 24.17 -1.36 4.25
C MET A 1 22.70 -1.16 3.92
N GLN A 2 22.37 0.01 3.36
CA GLN A 2 21.00 0.33 2.94
C GLN A 2 20.78 -0.39 1.61
N ILE A 3 19.85 -1.34 1.61
CA ILE A 3 19.48 -2.10 0.42
C ILE A 3 18.53 -1.22 -0.39
N GLU A 4 18.82 -1.13 -1.69
CA GLU A 4 18.19 -0.27 -2.68
C GLU A 4 16.73 -0.67 -2.93
N LEU A 5 15.83 0.33 -2.89
CA LEU A 5 14.43 0.10 -3.21
C LEU A 5 14.26 -0.21 -4.70
N THR A 6 13.80 -1.40 -5.03
CA THR A 6 13.49 -1.83 -6.41
C THR A 6 11.98 -1.94 -6.57
N PHE A 7 11.37 -1.03 -7.33
CA PHE A 7 9.95 -1.11 -7.67
C PHE A 7 9.78 -2.14 -8.80
N TYR A 8 8.98 -3.19 -8.60
CA TYR A 8 8.49 -4.04 -9.69
C TYR A 8 7.01 -3.71 -9.92
N SER A 9 6.55 -3.80 -11.15
CA SER A 9 5.16 -4.08 -11.49
C SER A 9 5.27 -5.29 -12.39
N LEU A 10 4.66 -6.42 -12.02
CA LEU A 10 4.59 -7.60 -12.89
C LEU A 10 3.13 -7.77 -13.26
N GLN A 11 2.82 -7.60 -14.54
CA GLN A 11 1.67 -8.27 -15.12
C GLN A 11 2.20 -9.50 -15.84
N PHE A 12 1.88 -10.69 -15.32
CA PHE A 12 2.28 -11.97 -15.90
C PHE A 12 1.77 -12.06 -17.35
N TYR A 13 2.64 -11.82 -18.33
CA TYR A 13 2.58 -12.43 -19.66
C TYR A 13 4.00 -12.51 -20.25
N GLY A 14 4.64 -13.67 -20.08
CA GLY A 14 5.28 -14.32 -21.24
C GLY A 14 6.70 -13.96 -21.69
N ASP A 15 7.62 -13.44 -20.86
CA ASP A 15 9.04 -13.44 -21.24
C ASP A 15 10.01 -13.91 -20.13
N LEU A 16 10.79 -14.94 -20.49
CA LEU A 16 11.43 -15.90 -19.57
C LEU A 16 12.84 -15.52 -19.08
N SER A 17 13.44 -14.42 -19.55
CA SER A 17 14.86 -14.13 -19.30
C SER A 17 15.12 -13.18 -18.12
N VAL A 18 14.23 -12.21 -17.85
CA VAL A 18 14.37 -11.21 -16.77
C VAL A 18 13.72 -11.68 -15.46
N SER A 19 12.76 -12.60 -15.57
CA SER A 19 12.03 -13.23 -14.46
C SER A 19 12.93 -14.09 -13.56
N GLY A 20 13.97 -14.73 -14.11
CA GLY A 20 14.85 -15.62 -13.35
C GLY A 20 15.70 -14.94 -12.27
N LEU A 21 16.29 -13.77 -12.58
CA LEU A 21 17.15 -13.04 -11.63
C LEU A 21 16.32 -12.32 -10.55
N ALA A 22 15.18 -11.74 -10.92
CA ALA A 22 14.26 -11.15 -9.95
C ALA A 22 13.70 -12.21 -8.99
N HIS A 23 13.34 -13.40 -9.50
CA HIS A 23 12.87 -14.51 -8.70
C HIS A 23 13.97 -15.07 -7.78
N LEU A 24 15.23 -15.13 -8.25
CA LEU A 24 16.37 -15.54 -7.44
C LEU A 24 16.68 -14.55 -6.31
N VAL A 25 16.66 -13.24 -6.58
CA VAL A 25 16.83 -12.17 -5.58
C VAL A 25 15.71 -12.22 -4.54
N PHE A 26 14.48 -12.49 -4.96
CA PHE A 26 13.33 -12.66 -4.08
C PHE A 26 13.49 -13.85 -3.13
N ILE A 27 13.99 -14.98 -3.66
CA ILE A 27 14.22 -16.21 -2.89
C ILE A 27 15.39 -16.06 -1.90
N ILE A 28 16.44 -15.35 -2.27
CA ILE A 28 17.67 -15.24 -1.47
C ILE A 28 17.57 -14.12 -0.41
N CYS A 29 17.04 -12.95 -0.77
CA CYS A 29 17.10 -11.77 0.09
C CYS A 29 15.82 -11.51 0.90
N ARG A 30 14.70 -12.19 0.58
CA ARG A 30 13.37 -11.98 1.19
C ARG A 30 13.07 -10.50 1.49
N PRO A 31 13.09 -9.65 0.44
CA PRO A 31 12.85 -8.22 0.62
C PRO A 31 11.46 -7.99 1.21
N LYS A 32 11.33 -7.00 2.08
CA LYS A 32 10.01 -6.56 2.53
C LYS A 32 9.32 -5.83 1.40
N MET A 33 8.03 -6.09 1.19
CA MET A 33 7.28 -5.47 0.11
C MET A 33 5.88 -4.99 0.51
N THR A 34 5.33 -4.08 -0.29
CA THR A 34 3.93 -3.67 -0.19
C THR A 34 3.37 -3.28 -1.55
N VAL A 35 2.06 -3.39 -1.71
CA VAL A 35 1.32 -2.81 -2.84
C VAL A 35 0.62 -1.52 -2.41
N LEU A 36 0.75 -0.47 -3.21
CA LEU A 36 0.00 0.78 -3.09
C LEU A 36 -1.22 0.72 -4.01
N GLY A 37 -2.40 1.00 -3.43
CA GLY A 37 -3.66 1.00 -4.16
C GLY A 37 -4.42 2.31 -4.02
N SER A 38 -5.43 2.49 -4.88
CA SER A 38 -6.37 3.59 -4.74
C SER A 38 -7.30 3.39 -3.53
N ARG A 39 -7.95 4.47 -3.09
CA ARG A 39 -9.03 4.36 -2.08
C ARG A 39 -10.19 3.49 -2.59
N GLU A 40 -10.40 3.44 -3.89
CA GLU A 40 -11.48 2.66 -4.51
C GLU A 40 -11.27 1.15 -4.38
N GLN A 41 -10.02 0.71 -4.38
CA GLN A 41 -9.65 -0.70 -4.21
C GLN A 41 -9.55 -1.10 -2.74
N LEU A 42 -9.05 -0.19 -1.88
CA LEU A 42 -8.66 -0.53 -0.51
C LEU A 42 -9.63 -0.06 0.58
N CYS A 43 -10.63 0.78 0.29
CA CYS A 43 -11.52 1.32 1.32
C CYS A 43 -12.59 0.30 1.74
N ILE A 44 -12.63 -0.02 3.03
CA ILE A 44 -13.63 -0.92 3.63
C ILE A 44 -14.74 -0.19 4.41
N HIS A 45 -14.65 1.14 4.55
CA HIS A 45 -15.62 1.92 5.31
C HIS A 45 -16.97 1.96 4.56
N ASP A 46 -18.07 1.57 5.21
CA ASP A 46 -19.35 1.31 4.55
C ASP A 46 -19.89 2.45 3.68
N LYS A 47 -19.85 3.69 4.17
CA LYS A 47 -20.32 4.85 3.41
C LYS A 47 -19.31 5.37 2.38
N VAL A 48 -18.01 5.27 2.68
CA VAL A 48 -16.96 5.86 1.82
C VAL A 48 -16.64 4.95 0.64
N LYS A 49 -16.68 3.62 0.83
CA LYS A 49 -16.42 2.63 -0.24
C LYS A 49 -17.40 2.75 -1.41
N LEU A 50 -18.60 3.29 -1.17
CA LEU A 50 -19.65 3.49 -2.18
C LEU A 50 -19.40 4.73 -3.06
N LEU A 51 -18.55 5.65 -2.62
CA LEU A 51 -18.19 6.86 -3.36
C LEU A 51 -17.04 6.56 -4.33
N ARG A 52 -16.91 7.36 -5.39
CA ARG A 52 -15.83 7.26 -6.38
C ARG A 52 -15.08 8.59 -6.55
N GLY A 53 -13.87 8.51 -7.08
CA GLY A 53 -13.04 9.65 -7.48
C GLY A 53 -12.80 10.69 -6.39
N ILE A 54 -13.01 11.97 -6.74
CA ILE A 54 -12.75 13.11 -5.87
C ILE A 54 -13.67 13.09 -4.65
N THR A 55 -14.95 12.73 -4.83
CA THR A 55 -15.94 12.64 -3.75
C THR A 55 -15.51 11.64 -2.68
N GLN A 56 -15.04 10.46 -3.10
CA GLN A 56 -14.48 9.47 -2.19
C GLN A 56 -13.26 9.99 -1.46
N SER A 57 -12.34 10.61 -2.20
CA SER A 57 -11.10 11.13 -1.64
C SER A 57 -11.34 12.21 -0.58
N THR A 58 -12.29 13.10 -0.83
CA THR A 58 -12.67 14.17 0.10
C THR A 58 -13.39 13.59 1.33
N ALA A 59 -14.34 12.68 1.15
CA ALA A 59 -15.04 12.00 2.25
C ALA A 59 -14.07 11.18 3.13
N CYS A 60 -13.12 10.47 2.52
CA CYS A 60 -12.10 9.71 3.24
C CYS A 60 -11.20 10.63 4.07
N ARG A 61 -10.66 11.70 3.46
CA ARG A 61 -9.80 12.66 4.15
C ARG A 61 -10.53 13.35 5.29
N SER A 62 -11.80 13.72 5.08
CA SER A 62 -12.61 14.32 6.13
C SER A 62 -12.85 13.31 7.26
N ALA A 63 -13.22 12.06 6.97
CA ALA A 63 -13.40 11.05 8.02
C ALA A 63 -12.13 10.73 8.83
N CYS A 64 -10.95 10.75 8.19
CA CYS A 64 -9.69 10.32 8.83
C CYS A 64 -8.89 11.46 9.48
N ARG A 65 -8.97 12.70 8.96
CA ARG A 65 -8.14 13.84 9.40
C ARG A 65 -8.94 14.98 10.02
N ARG A 66 -10.20 14.76 10.38
CA ARG A 66 -11.03 15.82 10.98
C ARG A 66 -10.62 16.14 12.42
N LYS A 67 -10.47 17.44 12.67
CA LYS A 67 -10.21 18.01 13.99
C LYS A 67 -11.47 18.06 14.86
N ASP A 68 -12.61 18.33 14.22
CA ASP A 68 -13.92 18.37 14.88
C ASP A 68 -14.30 17.00 15.48
N MET A 69 -14.37 16.96 16.81
CA MET A 69 -14.68 15.77 17.61
C MET A 69 -16.19 15.47 17.67
N SER A 70 -17.05 16.41 17.25
CA SER A 70 -18.51 16.25 17.34
C SER A 70 -19.10 15.26 16.34
N LYS A 71 -18.33 14.86 15.31
CA LYS A 71 -18.77 13.92 14.28
C LYS A 71 -17.91 12.65 14.29
N PRO A 72 -18.48 11.50 13.91
CA PRO A 72 -17.76 10.23 13.96
C PRO A 72 -16.54 10.24 13.03
N ARG A 73 -15.40 9.81 13.57
CA ARG A 73 -14.15 9.57 12.80
C ARG A 73 -14.16 8.18 12.18
N CYS A 74 -13.31 7.98 11.18
CA CYS A 74 -13.06 6.65 10.63
C CYS A 74 -12.43 5.73 11.68
N GLY A 75 -13.21 4.79 12.22
CA GLY A 75 -12.76 3.84 13.24
C GLY A 75 -11.62 2.92 12.79
N HIS A 76 -11.49 2.71 11.48
CA HIS A 76 -10.45 1.88 10.87
C HIS A 76 -9.08 2.58 10.83
N PHE A 77 -9.07 3.91 10.69
CA PHE A 77 -7.83 4.69 10.53
C PHE A 77 -6.99 4.72 11.82
N ASN A 78 -7.64 4.92 12.97
CA ASN A 78 -6.96 5.10 14.26
C ASN A 78 -6.16 3.85 14.71
N LYS A 79 -6.43 2.68 14.11
CA LYS A 79 -5.81 1.41 14.47
C LYS A 79 -4.57 1.07 13.64
N VAL A 80 -4.29 1.82 12.57
CA VAL A 80 -3.21 1.50 11.62
C VAL A 80 -1.82 1.56 12.28
N LEU A 81 -1.50 2.67 12.94
CA LEU A 81 -0.17 2.85 13.55
C LEU A 81 0.09 1.85 14.68
N SER A 82 -0.92 1.56 15.51
CA SER A 82 -0.79 0.57 16.59
C SER A 82 -0.69 -0.84 16.05
N TYR A 83 -1.33 -1.15 14.92
CA TYR A 83 -1.19 -2.44 14.25
C TYR A 83 0.22 -2.65 13.70
N LEU A 84 0.79 -1.68 12.98
CA LEU A 84 2.15 -1.78 12.44
C LEU A 84 3.19 -2.00 13.54
N LYS A 85 3.06 -1.30 14.68
CA LYS A 85 3.94 -1.49 15.84
C LYS A 85 3.87 -2.90 16.43
N ARG A 86 2.71 -3.55 16.37
CA ARG A 86 2.52 -4.92 16.88
C ARG A 86 2.90 -6.00 15.88
N ASN A 87 2.93 -5.67 14.58
CA ASN A 87 3.18 -6.62 13.50
C ASN A 87 4.37 -6.13 12.63
N PRO A 88 5.60 -6.15 13.16
CA PRO A 88 6.79 -5.67 12.43
C PRO A 88 7.18 -6.56 11.23
N THR A 89 6.66 -7.80 11.19
CA THR A 89 6.90 -8.77 10.12
C THR A 89 5.99 -8.55 8.90
N ILE A 90 5.04 -7.62 8.96
CA ILE A 90 4.19 -7.35 7.80
C ILE A 90 5.02 -6.88 6.61
N GLY A 91 4.73 -7.45 5.44
CA GLY A 91 5.48 -7.22 4.21
C GLY A 91 6.67 -8.17 4.00
N GLU A 92 7.04 -9.01 4.97
CA GLU A 92 8.05 -10.07 4.74
C GLU A 92 7.53 -11.16 3.78
N GLU A 93 6.23 -11.39 3.79
CA GLU A 93 5.54 -12.16 2.76
C GLU A 93 4.92 -11.21 1.72
N PRO A 94 4.84 -11.62 0.45
CA PRO A 94 4.16 -10.84 -0.57
C PRO A 94 2.69 -10.64 -0.20
N VAL A 95 2.24 -9.38 -0.23
CA VAL A 95 0.85 -9.01 0.09
C VAL A 95 0.27 -8.28 -1.10
N ASP A 96 -0.82 -8.80 -1.68
CA ASP A 96 -1.55 -8.13 -2.76
C ASP A 96 -2.67 -7.19 -2.24
N ILE A 97 -3.51 -6.67 -3.15
CA ILE A 97 -4.58 -5.74 -2.79
C ILE A 97 -5.67 -6.46 -1.99
N GLU A 98 -6.02 -7.66 -2.41
CA GLU A 98 -7.03 -8.54 -1.84
C GLU A 98 -6.63 -8.94 -0.41
N ASP A 99 -5.37 -9.31 -0.21
CA ASP A 99 -4.78 -9.60 1.08
C ASP A 99 -4.82 -8.40 2.02
N LEU A 100 -4.44 -7.20 1.55
CA LEU A 100 -4.57 -5.98 2.35
C LEU A 100 -6.02 -5.71 2.78
N VAL A 101 -6.97 -5.92 1.86
CA VAL A 101 -8.39 -5.79 2.16
C VAL A 101 -8.84 -6.84 3.17
N ASN A 102 -8.37 -8.07 3.05
CA ASN A 102 -8.65 -9.16 3.98
C ASN A 102 -8.06 -8.87 5.35
N ILE A 103 -6.81 -8.38 5.45
CA ILE A 103 -6.20 -7.92 6.71
C ILE A 103 -7.08 -6.86 7.37
N GLY A 104 -7.64 -5.92 6.59
CA GLY A 104 -8.53 -4.89 7.13
C GLY A 104 -9.92 -5.38 7.53
N LYS A 105 -10.45 -6.42 6.86
CA LYS A 105 -11.79 -6.99 7.11
C LYS A 105 -11.79 -8.07 8.18
N THR A 106 -10.71 -8.83 8.33
CA THR A 106 -10.70 -10.09 9.07
C THR A 106 -11.05 -9.89 10.54
N SER A 107 -12.20 -10.43 10.90
CA SER A 107 -12.63 -10.80 12.24
C SER A 107 -12.24 -12.26 12.53
N GLY A 108 -10.93 -12.53 12.69
CA GLY A 108 -10.34 -13.87 12.98
C GLY A 108 -10.09 -14.74 11.73
N SER A 109 -8.89 -15.32 11.52
CA SER A 109 -8.57 -16.65 12.08
C SER A 109 -7.11 -16.90 12.49
N TYR A 110 -6.21 -15.91 12.47
CA TYR A 110 -4.96 -16.00 13.25
C TYR A 110 -4.72 -14.70 14.04
N VAL A 111 -5.17 -14.76 15.31
CA VAL A 111 -4.65 -14.09 16.52
C VAL A 111 -4.97 -12.61 16.81
N PHE A 112 -5.39 -11.72 15.89
CA PHE A 112 -5.77 -10.36 16.32
C PHE A 112 -6.89 -9.70 15.50
N SER A 113 -8.13 -9.74 16.01
CA SER A 113 -9.28 -9.03 15.44
C SER A 113 -9.09 -7.51 15.54
N THR A 114 -8.72 -6.87 14.44
CA THR A 114 -8.57 -5.41 14.37
C THR A 114 -9.03 -4.93 13.00
N VAL A 115 -10.29 -4.50 12.90
CA VAL A 115 -10.80 -3.86 11.68
C VAL A 115 -10.07 -2.52 11.47
N LEU A 116 -9.03 -2.53 10.63
CA LEU A 116 -8.13 -1.41 10.35
C LEU A 116 -8.25 -0.98 8.88
N CYS A 117 -7.75 0.21 8.53
CA CYS A 117 -7.90 0.75 7.18
C CYS A 117 -6.82 0.22 6.23
N PRO A 118 -7.13 -0.60 5.22
CA PRO A 118 -6.13 -1.14 4.28
C PRO A 118 -5.40 -0.04 3.51
N TYR A 119 -6.15 0.97 3.06
CA TYR A 119 -5.59 2.11 2.32
C TYR A 119 -4.51 2.85 3.11
N TYR A 120 -4.76 3.09 4.41
CA TYR A 120 -3.78 3.76 5.25
C TYR A 120 -2.69 2.79 5.73
N LEU A 121 -2.98 1.50 5.85
CA LEU A 121 -1.98 0.48 6.17
C LEU A 121 -0.88 0.44 5.11
N SER A 122 -1.21 0.26 3.84
CA SER A 122 -0.20 0.24 2.77
C SER A 122 0.54 1.58 2.65
N LYS A 123 -0.17 2.69 2.87
CA LYS A 123 0.40 4.04 2.92
C LYS A 123 1.40 4.28 4.04
N GLU A 124 1.29 3.61 5.18
CA GLU A 124 2.28 3.73 6.26
C GLU A 124 3.38 2.67 6.09
N LEU A 125 3.01 1.47 5.63
CA LEU A 125 3.94 0.36 5.40
C LEU A 125 5.01 0.68 4.34
N HIS A 126 4.67 1.46 3.30
CA HIS A 126 5.63 1.79 2.24
C HIS A 126 6.92 2.48 2.73
N GLN A 127 6.94 3.04 3.95
CA GLN A 127 8.13 3.67 4.52
C GLN A 127 9.12 2.66 5.12
N ALA A 128 8.71 1.40 5.27
CA ALA A 128 9.44 0.36 6.00
C ALA A 128 9.65 -0.91 5.17
N VAL A 129 9.59 -0.80 3.84
CA VAL A 129 9.75 -1.91 2.88
C VAL A 129 10.83 -1.60 1.87
N ASP A 130 11.39 -2.65 1.28
CA ASP A 130 12.42 -2.58 0.24
C ASP A 130 11.80 -2.50 -1.16
N ILE A 131 10.62 -3.09 -1.36
CA ILE A 131 9.94 -3.12 -2.67
C ILE A 131 8.55 -2.52 -2.55
N ILE A 132 8.21 -1.62 -3.46
CA ILE A 132 6.89 -1.03 -3.52
C ILE A 132 6.32 -1.29 -4.92
N PHE A 133 5.15 -1.90 -4.98
CA PHE A 133 4.36 -2.00 -6.19
C PHE A 133 3.39 -0.82 -6.21
N ALA A 134 3.48 0.07 -7.19
CA ALA A 134 2.65 1.27 -7.25
C ALA A 134 2.16 1.55 -8.67
N PRO A 135 0.89 1.95 -8.85
CA PRO A 135 0.42 2.39 -10.16
C PRO A 135 1.11 3.70 -10.59
N TYR A 136 1.29 3.90 -11.90
CA TYR A 136 2.07 5.02 -12.46
C TYR A 136 1.67 6.40 -11.95
N ASN A 137 0.37 6.60 -11.71
CA ASN A 137 -0.16 7.85 -11.19
C ASN A 137 0.38 8.22 -9.79
N TYR A 138 0.91 7.27 -9.02
CA TYR A 138 1.59 7.55 -7.75
C TYR A 138 3.01 8.09 -7.93
N LEU A 139 3.65 7.79 -9.07
CA LEU A 139 5.00 8.22 -9.43
C LEU A 139 5.02 9.52 -10.23
N ILE A 140 3.96 9.80 -11.00
CA ILE A 140 3.91 10.93 -11.95
C ILE A 140 3.11 12.13 -11.40
N ASP A 141 1.95 11.89 -10.76
CA ASP A 141 1.10 12.99 -10.26
C ASP A 141 1.73 13.61 -8.99
N ARG A 142 2.16 14.87 -9.10
CA ARG A 142 2.70 15.66 -7.98
C ARG A 142 1.83 15.63 -6.73
N ARG A 143 0.50 15.54 -6.85
CA ARG A 143 -0.41 15.42 -5.69
C ARG A 143 -0.21 14.10 -4.96
N ASN A 144 -0.09 13.00 -5.70
CA ASN A 144 0.12 11.68 -5.12
C ASN A 144 1.51 11.55 -4.50
N ILE A 145 2.55 12.03 -5.19
CA ILE A 145 3.93 12.06 -4.69
C ILE A 145 3.99 12.81 -3.35
N LYS A 146 3.46 14.04 -3.30
CA LYS A 146 3.39 14.83 -2.06
C LYS A 146 2.65 14.12 -0.93
N SER A 147 1.62 13.35 -1.28
CA SER A 147 0.83 12.61 -0.30
C SER A 147 1.54 11.39 0.28
N LEU A 148 2.50 10.80 -0.45
CA LEU A 148 3.30 9.65 0.01
C LEU A 148 4.40 10.09 0.97
N LYS A 149 4.84 11.36 0.89
CA LYS A 149 6.06 11.84 1.56
C LYS A 149 7.27 10.99 1.16
N PHE A 150 7.29 10.53 -0.08
CA PHE A 150 8.34 9.67 -0.62
C PHE A 150 9.64 10.47 -0.81
N SER A 151 10.77 9.88 -0.42
CA SER A 151 12.11 10.40 -0.75
C SER A 151 12.67 9.54 -1.88
N TRP A 152 12.94 10.15 -3.03
CA TRP A 152 13.52 9.47 -4.19
C TRP A 152 15.04 9.25 -4.09
N ARG A 153 15.66 9.71 -3.01
CA ARG A 153 17.09 9.49 -2.79
C ARG A 153 17.35 7.99 -2.64
N ASP A 154 18.39 7.51 -3.32
CA ASP A 154 18.84 6.12 -3.25
C ASP A 154 17.76 5.09 -3.63
N SER A 155 16.87 5.48 -4.57
CA SER A 155 15.76 4.65 -5.05
C SER A 155 15.92 4.33 -6.53
N ILE A 156 15.61 3.09 -6.92
CA ILE A 156 15.54 2.67 -8.32
C ILE A 156 14.07 2.59 -8.74
N ILE A 157 13.72 3.34 -9.78
CA ILE A 157 12.37 3.34 -10.34
C ILE A 157 12.40 2.54 -11.64
N ILE A 158 11.59 1.49 -11.70
CA ILE A 158 11.41 0.70 -12.92
C ILE A 158 9.99 0.92 -13.41
N PHE A 159 9.87 1.36 -14.66
CA PHE A 159 8.61 1.38 -15.38
C PHE A 159 8.54 0.12 -16.23
N ASP A 160 7.71 -0.83 -15.80
CA ASP A 160 7.29 -1.92 -16.69
C ASP A 160 6.43 -1.32 -17.80
N GLU A 161 6.58 -1.76 -19.04
CA GLU A 161 5.81 -1.28 -20.20
C GLU A 161 5.71 0.25 -20.36
N ALA A 162 6.85 0.93 -20.29
CA ALA A 162 6.95 2.41 -20.37
C ALA A 162 6.47 3.03 -21.70
N HIS A 163 6.07 2.23 -22.68
CA HIS A 163 5.53 2.72 -23.95
C HIS A 163 4.18 3.44 -23.81
N ASN A 164 3.47 3.25 -22.69
CA ASN A 164 2.18 3.90 -22.38
C ASN A 164 2.30 5.13 -21.44
N LEU A 165 3.52 5.60 -21.15
CA LEU A 165 3.77 6.66 -20.17
C LEU A 165 3.71 8.07 -20.75
#